data_AF-A0A5K1CVL4-F1
#
_entry.id   AF-A0A5K1CVL4-F1
#
_cell.length_a   1.000
_cell.length_b   1.000
_cell.length_c   1.000
_cell.angle_alpha   90.00
_cell.angle_beta   90.00
_cell.angle_gamma   90.00
#
_symmetry.space_group_name_H-M   'P 1'
#
loop_
_entity.id
_entity.type
_entity.pdbx_description
1 polymer ?
#
loop_
_entity_poly.entity_id
_entity_poly.type
_entity_poly.pdbx_seq_one_letter_code
_entity_poly.pdbx_strand_id
1 'polypeptide(L)' 'SFIEDSQAGIKISSQDNNFAGTSDRLVTVTGSVEEKLQALYLIVNELVEDPHYLQYVNSPLSYT' A
#
# COMPACT_ATOMS: atom_id res chain seq x y z
N SER A 1 -6.82 0.58 13.86
CA SER A 1 -6.17 1.40 12.81
C SER A 1 -4.92 0.68 12.35
N PHE A 2 -4.62 0.56 11.05
CA PHE A 2 -3.48 -0.24 10.55
C PHE A 2 -2.17 -0.05 11.33
N ILE A 3 -1.83 1.19 11.70
CA ILE A 3 -0.62 1.52 12.47
C ILE A 3 -0.66 0.99 13.91
N GLU A 4 -1.83 1.03 14.56
CA GLU A 4 -2.03 0.54 15.92
C GLU A 4 -2.07 -0.99 15.94
N ASP A 5 -2.71 -1.60 14.94
CA ASP A 5 -2.92 -3.04 14.85
C ASP A 5 -1.63 -3.77 14.44
N SER A 6 -0.80 -3.17 13.59
CA SER A 6 0.47 -3.76 13.17
C SER A 6 1.69 -3.27 13.97
N GLN A 7 1.53 -2.24 14.81
CA GLN A 7 2.60 -1.48 15.46
C GLN A 7 3.70 -0.96 14.52
N ALA A 8 3.45 -0.99 13.20
CA ALA A 8 4.41 -0.57 12.19
C ALA A 8 4.20 0.90 11.84
N GLY A 9 5.28 1.60 11.55
CA GLY A 9 5.21 2.93 10.95
C GLY A 9 4.77 2.82 9.49
N ILE A 10 3.54 3.22 9.17
CA ILE A 10 3.01 3.23 7.81
C ILE A 10 2.91 4.68 7.34
N LYS A 11 3.53 4.99 6.20
CA LYS A 11 3.46 6.31 5.54
C LYS A 11 3.01 6.12 4.11
N ILE A 12 2.06 6.93 3.66
CA ILE A 12 1.58 6.92 2.28
C ILE A 12 2.07 8.20 1.61
N SER A 13 2.56 8.10 0.38
CA SER A 13 2.94 9.28 -0.40
C SER A 13 1.72 10.21 -0.59
N SER A 14 2.01 11.52 -0.60
CA SER A 14 1.03 12.52 -1.00
C SER A 14 0.59 12.26 -2.44
N GLN A 15 -0.67 12.57 -2.76
CA GLN A 15 -1.18 12.45 -4.13
C GLN A 15 -0.41 13.32 -5.12
N ASP A 16 0.20 14.42 -4.64
CA ASP A 16 1.02 15.32 -5.45
C ASP A 16 2.47 14.84 -5.62
N ASN A 17 2.87 13.78 -4.93
CA ASN A 17 4.23 13.23 -4.94
C ASN A 17 4.24 11.84 -5.58
N ASN A 18 3.80 11.79 -6.83
CA ASN A 18 3.93 10.61 -7.67
C ASN A 18 5.37 10.46 -8.12
N PHE A 19 5.94 9.28 -7.90
CA PHE A 19 7.24 8.94 -8.45
C PHE A 19 7.13 8.96 -9.98
N ALA A 20 8.10 9.56 -10.67
CA ALA A 20 8.05 9.68 -12.13
C ALA A 20 7.81 8.31 -12.77
N GLY A 21 6.73 8.17 -13.55
CA GLY A 21 6.34 6.89 -14.14
C GLY A 21 5.33 6.07 -13.35
N THR A 22 4.82 6.56 -12.21
CA THR A 22 3.82 5.87 -11.40
C THR A 22 2.60 6.77 -11.19
N SER A 23 1.41 6.21 -11.41
CA SER A 23 0.15 6.81 -10.95
C SER A 23 -0.25 6.33 -9.55
N ASP A 24 0.45 5.32 -9.03
CA ASP A 24 0.21 4.68 -7.75
C ASP A 24 0.73 5.49 -6.57
N ARG A 25 0.05 5.37 -5.42
CA ARG A 25 0.54 5.90 -4.15
C ARG A 25 1.53 4.92 -3.53
N LEU A 26 2.71 5.41 -3.16
CA LEU A 26 3.72 4.59 -2.50
C LEU A 26 3.38 4.46 -1.01
N VAL A 27 3.30 3.22 -0.53
CA VAL A 27 3.15 2.92 0.90
C VAL A 27 4.48 2.43 1.45
N THR A 28 5.05 3.23 2.35
CA THR A 28 6.29 2.90 3.05
C THR A 28 5.96 2.34 4.43
N VAL A 29 6.40 1.11 4.69
CA VAL A 29 6.24 0.44 5.99
C VAL A 29 7.59 0.29 6.66
N THR A 30 7.71 0.78 7.90
CA THR A 30 8.92 0.77 8.71
C THR A 30 8.65 0.09 10.05
N GLY A 31 9.62 -0.65 10.58
CA GLY A 31 9.49 -1.40 11.82
C GLY A 31 10.35 -2.66 11.83
N SER A 32 10.09 -3.54 12.79
CA SER A 32 10.59 -4.91 12.85
C SER A 32 10.02 -5.76 11.72
N VAL A 33 10.57 -6.96 11.51
CA VAL A 33 10.06 -7.88 10.47
C VAL A 33 8.62 -8.31 10.78
N GLU A 34 8.32 -8.59 12.04
CA GLU A 34 6.99 -9.02 12.49
C GLU A 34 5.94 -7.93 12.29
N GLU A 35 6.26 -6.69 12.70
CA GLU A 35 5.42 -5.51 12.48
C GLU A 35 5.14 -5.27 10.99
N LYS A 36 6.19 -5.40 10.15
CA LYS A 36 6.06 -5.25 8.70
C LYS A 36 5.15 -6.32 8.09
N LEU A 37 5.29 -7.58 8.52
CA LEU A 37 4.45 -8.68 8.02
C LEU A 37 2.98 -8.49 8.42
N GLN A 38 2.72 -8.04 9.65
CA GLN A 38 1.36 -7.70 10.08
C GLN A 38 0.78 -6.53 9.28
N ALA A 39 1.55 -5.47 9.08
CA ALA A 39 1.12 -4.33 8.28
C ALA A 39 0.78 -4.75 6.84
N LEU A 40 1.64 -5.57 6.22
CA LEU A 40 1.42 -6.10 4.88
C LEU A 40 0.15 -6.94 4.80
N TYR A 41 -0.07 -7.83 5.78
CA TYR A 41 -1.28 -8.66 5.83
C TYR A 41 -2.53 -7.80 5.84
N LEU A 42 -2.59 -6.80 6.73
CA LEU A 42 -3.75 -5.92 6.85
C LEU A 42 -3.96 -5.09 5.57
N ILE A 43 -2.90 -4.51 5.01
CA ILE A 43 -2.97 -3.71 3.78
C ILE A 43 -3.49 -4.56 2.62
N VAL A 44 -2.94 -5.75 2.42
CA VAL A 44 -3.36 -6.63 1.32
C VAL A 44 -4.79 -7.12 1.54
N ASN A 45 -5.18 -7.43 2.77
CA ASN A 45 -6.55 -7.83 3.09
C ASN A 45 -7.55 -6.73 2.70
N GLU A 46 -7.30 -5.49 3.11
CA GLU A 46 -8.14 -4.33 2.76
C GLU A 46 -8.24 -4.14 1.24
N LEU A 47 -7.12 -4.27 0.51
CA LEU A 47 -7.09 -4.14 -0.95
C LEU A 47 -7.90 -5.23 -1.65
N VAL A 48 -7.84 -6.47 -1.16
CA VAL A 48 -8.59 -7.59 -1.74
C VAL A 48 -10.08 -7.48 -1.46
N GLU A 49 -10.47 -6.90 -0.32
CA GLU A 49 -11.87 -6.63 0.00
C GLU A 49 -12.46 -5.50 -0.86
N ASP A 50 -11.65 -4.61 -1.44
CA ASP A 50 -12.12 -3.58 -2.37
C ASP A 50 -12.50 -4.18 -3.75
N PRO A 51 -13.79 -4.13 -4.15
CA PRO A 51 -14.26 -4.67 -5.43
C PRO A 51 -13.63 -4.00 -6.65
N HIS A 52 -13.18 -2.74 -6.51
CA HIS A 52 -12.59 -1.96 -7.61
C HIS A 52 -11.09 -2.22 -7.75
N TYR A 53 -10.44 -2.77 -6.72
CA TYR A 53 -9.01 -3.08 -6.77
C TYR A 53 -8.70 -4.08 -7.88
N LEU A 54 -9.53 -5.11 -8.06
CA LEU A 54 -9.38 -6.09 -9.15
C LEU A 54 -9.49 -5.46 -10.55
N GLN A 55 -10.26 -4.38 -10.69
CA GLN A 55 -10.35 -3.67 -11.98
C GLN A 55 -9.11 -2.82 -12.22
N TYR A 56 -8.56 -2.22 -11.16
CA TYR A 56 -7.35 -1.41 -11.21
C TYR A 56 -6.10 -2.23 -11.53
N VAL A 57 -5.90 -3.39 -10.89
CA VAL A 57 -4.74 -4.27 -11.15
C VAL A 57 -4.71 -4.87 -12.55
N ASN A 58 -5.86 -4.98 -13.21
CA ASN A 58 -5.96 -5.45 -14.59
C ASN A 58 -5.78 -4.31 -15.61
N SER A 59 -5.70 -3.06 -15.15
CA SER A 59 -5.39 -1.93 -16.01
C SER A 59 -3.93 -2.01 -16.44
N PRO A 60 -3.60 -1.70 -17.71
CA PRO A 60 -2.21 -1.68 -18.18
C PRO A 60 -1.46 -0.49 -17.57
N LEU A 61 -1.00 -0.64 -16.32
CA LEU A 61 -0.12 0.30 -15.66
C LEU A 61 1.30 0.14 -16.24
N SER A 62 1.82 1.23 -16.81
CA SER A 62 3.21 1.27 -17.29
C SER A 62 4.09 1.87 -16.21
N TYR A 63 4.88 1.03 -15.55
CA TYR A 63 5.97 1.47 -14.70
C TYR A 63 7.19 1.74 -15.59
N THR A 64 7.62 3.00 -15.69
CA THR A 64 8.78 3.40 -16.51
C THR A 64 10.08 3.38 -15.74
#